data_AF-A0A7J9JQJ3-F1
#
_entry.id   AF-A0A7J9JQJ3-F1
#
_cell.length_a   1.000
_cell.length_b   1.000
_cell.length_c   1.000
_cell.angle_alpha   90.00
_cell.angle_beta   90.00
_cell.angle_gamma   90.00
#
_symmetry.space_group_name_H-M   'P 1'
#
loop_
_entity.id
_entity.type
_entity.pdbx_description
1 polymer ?
#
loop_
_entity_poly.entity_id
_entity_poly.type
_entity_poly.pdbx_seq_one_letter_code
_entity_poly.pdbx_strand_id
1 'polypeptide(L)'
;MSTGKLEMAEQCMKHAMDLSGLLLLYSSLGDAEGISRLASLSKEQGKNNVAFLCLFMLGKLEDCLQLLVESNRIPEAALMARSYLPSKVSEIVAIWRRDLNKVNPKAAESLADPREYPNLFEDWELALSVESKVAETRGVYPLAADYLNHADRSKMTLLEAFRNMQIDDEEPLVNGVLDYEAGEPNGHGLNSEEQNGEDGSQEEPVVVDADSNDGAVLVNGNEPEEEWGTNTEGTPSA
;
A
#
# COMPACT_ATOMS: atom_id res chain seq x y z
N MET A 1 -19.67 21.30 -17.09
CA MET A 1 -19.15 21.95 -15.85
C MET A 1 -18.77 23.42 -16.02
N SER A 2 -18.76 24.01 -17.22
CA SER A 2 -18.31 25.40 -17.47
C SER A 2 -19.07 26.51 -16.75
N THR A 3 -20.29 26.25 -16.26
CA THR A 3 -21.12 27.24 -15.55
C THR A 3 -21.20 27.00 -14.03
N GLY A 4 -20.44 26.06 -13.47
CA GLY A 4 -20.42 25.79 -12.02
C GLY A 4 -21.73 25.27 -11.40
N LYS A 5 -22.71 24.82 -12.20
CA LYS A 5 -24.01 24.33 -11.72
C LYS A 5 -23.91 22.88 -11.26
N LEU A 6 -23.29 22.65 -10.10
CA LEU A 6 -22.97 21.32 -9.59
C LEU A 6 -24.21 20.49 -9.25
N GLU A 7 -25.23 21.10 -8.63
CA GLU A 7 -26.49 20.41 -8.28
C GLU A 7 -27.19 19.83 -9.52
N MET A 8 -27.29 20.62 -10.60
CA MET A 8 -27.88 20.12 -11.84
C MET A 8 -27.02 19.02 -12.46
N ALA A 9 -25.70 19.14 -12.38
CA ALA A 9 -24.78 18.11 -12.87
C ALA A 9 -24.98 16.79 -12.12
N GLU A 10 -25.12 16.84 -10.79
CA GLU A 10 -25.42 15.68 -9.96
C GLU A 10 -26.73 15.00 -10.38
N GLN A 11 -27.80 15.78 -10.55
CA GLN A 11 -29.10 15.24 -10.96
C GLN A 11 -29.03 14.59 -12.35
N CYS A 12 -28.37 15.24 -13.31
CA CYS A 12 -28.14 14.66 -14.63
C CYS A 12 -27.37 13.34 -14.57
N MET A 13 -26.30 13.27 -13.77
CA MET A 13 -25.51 12.04 -13.62
C MET A 13 -26.30 10.92 -12.93
N LYS A 14 -27.12 11.24 -11.92
CA LYS A 14 -28.04 10.27 -11.29
C LYS A 14 -29.01 9.69 -12.30
N HIS A 15 -29.63 10.54 -13.14
CA HIS A 15 -30.54 10.07 -14.19
C HIS A 15 -29.84 9.27 -15.28
N ALA A 16 -28.61 9.65 -15.63
CA ALA A 16 -27.79 8.94 -16.61
C ALA A 16 -27.13 7.67 -16.07
N MET A 17 -27.24 7.39 -14.76
CA MET A 17 -26.53 6.31 -14.07
C MET A 17 -25.00 6.37 -14.26
N ASP A 18 -24.46 7.58 -14.37
CA ASP A 18 -23.01 7.82 -14.50
C ASP A 18 -22.35 7.76 -13.11
N LEU A 19 -22.10 6.53 -12.65
CA LEU A 19 -21.52 6.29 -11.32
C LEU A 19 -20.08 6.82 -11.20
N SER A 20 -19.31 6.81 -12.28
CA SER A 20 -17.94 7.35 -12.30
C SER A 20 -17.93 8.87 -12.23
N GLY A 21 -18.86 9.54 -12.93
CA GLY A 21 -19.08 10.98 -12.81
C GLY A 21 -19.52 11.37 -11.39
N LEU A 22 -20.46 10.63 -10.81
CA LEU A 22 -20.90 10.83 -9.42
C LEU A 22 -19.76 10.63 -8.42
N LEU A 23 -18.92 9.61 -8.62
CA LEU A 23 -17.74 9.36 -7.80
C LEU A 23 -16.79 10.55 -7.81
N LEU A 24 -16.49 11.06 -9.01
CA LEU A 24 -15.62 12.23 -9.17
C LEU A 24 -16.22 13.47 -8.50
N LEU A 25 -17.52 13.70 -8.67
CA LEU A 25 -18.20 14.84 -8.08
C LEU A 25 -18.20 14.78 -6.54
N TYR A 26 -18.63 13.66 -5.96
CA TYR A 26 -18.70 13.52 -4.50
C TYR A 26 -17.33 13.51 -3.84
N SER A 27 -16.33 12.86 -4.44
CA SER A 27 -14.95 12.90 -3.93
C SER A 27 -14.36 14.30 -3.97
N SER A 28 -14.62 15.07 -5.04
CA SER A 28 -14.14 16.45 -5.16
C SER A 28 -14.82 17.41 -4.17
N LEU A 29 -16.08 17.14 -3.80
CA LEU A 29 -16.82 17.91 -2.81
C LEU A 29 -16.53 17.48 -1.36
N GLY A 30 -15.90 16.32 -1.16
CA GLY A 30 -15.77 15.71 0.17
C GLY A 30 -17.11 15.25 0.75
N ASP A 31 -18.10 14.93 -0.10
CA ASP A 31 -19.43 14.48 0.34
C ASP A 31 -19.40 12.99 0.72
N ALA A 32 -19.12 12.71 1.99
CA ALA A 32 -19.10 11.36 2.53
C ALA A 32 -20.45 10.65 2.45
N GLU A 33 -21.57 11.37 2.58
CA GLU A 33 -22.91 10.78 2.50
C GLU A 33 -23.26 10.41 1.05
N GLY A 34 -22.91 11.26 0.10
CA GLY A 34 -22.98 10.98 -1.34
C GLY A 34 -22.17 9.75 -1.72
N ILE A 35 -20.92 9.65 -1.25
CA ILE A 35 -20.06 8.47 -1.47
C ILE A 35 -20.68 7.21 -0.86
N SER A 36 -21.26 7.28 0.34
CA SER A 36 -21.87 6.11 0.97
C SER A 36 -23.09 5.60 0.20
N ARG A 37 -23.94 6.51 -0.31
CA ARG A 37 -25.07 6.14 -1.16
C ARG A 37 -24.61 5.55 -2.50
N LEU A 38 -23.57 6.14 -3.08
CA LEU A 38 -22.98 5.66 -4.33
C LEU A 38 -22.35 4.27 -4.18
N ALA A 39 -21.75 3.96 -3.03
CA ALA A 39 -21.21 2.63 -2.75
C ALA A 39 -22.28 1.54 -2.85
N SER A 40 -23.41 1.74 -2.16
CA SER A 40 -24.55 0.82 -2.20
C SER A 40 -25.13 0.68 -3.61
N LEU A 41 -25.38 1.82 -4.27
CA LEU A 41 -25.91 1.83 -5.64
C LEU A 41 -24.97 1.11 -6.63
N SER A 42 -23.66 1.34 -6.51
CA SER A 42 -22.66 0.71 -7.37
C SER A 42 -22.58 -0.79 -7.15
N LYS A 43 -22.71 -1.25 -5.90
CA LYS A 43 -22.76 -2.68 -5.57
C LYS A 43 -24.00 -3.34 -6.18
N GLU A 44 -25.17 -2.71 -6.07
CA GLU A 44 -26.42 -3.19 -6.68
C GLU A 44 -26.36 -3.25 -8.20
N GLN A 45 -25.68 -2.29 -8.84
CA GLN A 45 -25.45 -2.25 -10.28
C GLN A 45 -24.31 -3.18 -10.75
N GLY A 46 -23.69 -3.94 -9.85
CA GLY A 46 -22.56 -4.84 -10.16
C GLY A 46 -21.27 -4.11 -10.54
N LYS A 47 -21.17 -2.79 -10.30
CA LYS A 47 -19.98 -1.97 -10.55
C LYS A 47 -19.05 -2.00 -9.34
N ASN A 48 -18.45 -3.17 -9.11
CA ASN A 48 -17.64 -3.47 -7.92
C ASN A 48 -16.43 -2.55 -7.75
N ASN A 49 -15.80 -2.10 -8.84
CA ASN A 49 -14.67 -1.16 -8.79
C ASN A 49 -15.06 0.19 -8.19
N VAL A 50 -16.21 0.74 -8.60
CA VAL A 50 -16.72 2.01 -8.06
C VAL A 50 -17.13 1.82 -6.60
N ALA A 51 -17.85 0.72 -6.30
CA ALA A 51 -18.23 0.39 -4.93
C ALA A 51 -17.00 0.27 -4.01
N PHE A 52 -15.95 -0.42 -4.46
CA PHE A 52 -14.69 -0.57 -3.73
C PHE A 52 -14.03 0.78 -3.44
N LEU A 53 -13.90 1.65 -4.45
CA LEU A 53 -13.31 2.98 -4.26
C LEU A 53 -14.12 3.83 -3.27
N CYS A 54 -15.45 3.79 -3.37
CA CYS A 54 -16.31 4.49 -2.41
C CYS A 54 -16.08 4.00 -0.97
N LEU A 55 -16.12 2.68 -0.75
CA LEU A 55 -15.90 2.07 0.56
C LEU A 55 -14.48 2.36 1.09
N PHE A 56 -13.48 2.33 0.21
CA PHE A 56 -12.09 2.59 0.57
C PHE A 56 -11.87 4.04 1.01
N MET A 57 -12.43 5.02 0.29
CA MET A 57 -12.40 6.43 0.72
C MET A 57 -13.14 6.66 2.03
N LEU A 58 -14.23 5.92 2.27
CA LEU A 58 -14.96 5.93 3.53
C LEU A 58 -14.24 5.22 4.69
N GLY A 59 -13.08 4.61 4.43
CA GLY A 59 -12.35 3.82 5.42
C GLY A 59 -13.10 2.56 5.86
N LYS A 60 -14.08 2.07 5.10
CA LYS A 60 -14.84 0.84 5.43
C LYS A 60 -14.11 -0.39 4.89
N LEU A 61 -12.96 -0.69 5.48
CA LEU A 61 -12.03 -1.69 4.94
C LEU A 61 -12.58 -3.12 5.03
N GLU A 62 -13.37 -3.41 6.05
CA GLU A 62 -14.04 -4.70 6.23
C GLU A 62 -15.05 -4.95 5.10
N ASP A 63 -15.81 -3.92 4.71
CA ASP A 63 -16.74 -3.98 3.58
C ASP A 63 -16.00 -4.12 2.24
N CYS A 64 -14.85 -3.44 2.07
CA CYS A 64 -13.98 -3.61 0.90
C CYS A 64 -13.48 -5.05 0.79
N LEU A 65 -13.02 -5.62 1.90
CA LEU A 65 -12.51 -6.99 1.95
C LEU A 65 -13.61 -7.98 1.60
N GLN A 66 -14.80 -7.79 2.17
CA GLN A 66 -15.97 -8.61 1.88
C GLN A 66 -16.38 -8.52 0.39
N LEU A 67 -16.34 -7.32 -0.20
CA LEU A 67 -16.64 -7.13 -1.63
C LEU A 67 -15.66 -7.87 -2.54
N LEU A 68 -14.37 -7.91 -2.20
CA LEU A 68 -13.37 -8.68 -2.95
C LEU A 68 -13.62 -10.20 -2.84
N VAL A 69 -13.99 -10.69 -1.66
CA VAL A 69 -14.34 -12.10 -1.47
C VAL A 69 -15.60 -12.46 -2.26
N GLU A 70 -16.65 -11.65 -2.18
CA GLU A 70 -17.93 -11.86 -2.91
C GLU A 70 -17.74 -11.84 -4.43
N SER A 71 -16.78 -11.06 -4.93
CA SER A 71 -16.46 -10.98 -6.36
C SER A 71 -15.44 -12.02 -6.83
N ASN A 72 -15.10 -13.02 -6.00
CA ASN A 72 -14.10 -14.06 -6.26
C ASN A 72 -12.69 -13.51 -6.56
N ARG A 73 -12.35 -12.35 -6.02
CA ARG A 73 -11.01 -11.73 -6.11
C ARG A 73 -10.19 -12.03 -4.86
N ILE A 74 -10.09 -13.32 -4.50
CA ILE A 74 -9.50 -13.75 -3.22
C ILE A 74 -8.01 -13.37 -3.06
N PRO A 75 -7.14 -13.47 -4.09
CA PRO A 75 -5.74 -13.04 -3.94
C PRO A 75 -5.61 -11.53 -3.64
N GLU A 76 -6.46 -10.70 -4.25
CA GLU A 76 -6.51 -9.27 -3.99
C GLU A 76 -7.01 -8.99 -2.57
N ALA A 77 -8.00 -9.75 -2.09
CA ALA A 77 -8.47 -9.71 -0.71
C ALA A 77 -7.35 -10.06 0.28
N ALA A 78 -6.53 -11.08 -0.02
CA ALA A 78 -5.42 -11.48 0.82
C ALA A 78 -4.35 -10.39 0.93
N LEU A 79 -4.03 -9.74 -0.20
CA LEU A 79 -3.11 -8.61 -0.22
C LEU A 79 -3.66 -7.42 0.56
N MET A 80 -4.94 -7.10 0.38
CA MET A 80 -5.61 -6.02 1.10
C MET A 80 -5.63 -6.28 2.61
N ALA A 81 -5.96 -7.51 3.03
CA ALA A 81 -5.92 -7.90 4.43
C ALA A 81 -4.51 -7.73 5.00
N ARG A 82 -3.48 -8.20 4.29
CA ARG A 82 -2.08 -8.06 4.76
C ARG A 82 -1.67 -6.59 4.95
N SER A 83 -2.13 -5.69 4.08
CA SER A 83 -1.76 -4.27 4.13
C SER A 83 -2.54 -3.44 5.15
N TYR A 84 -3.83 -3.74 5.36
CA TYR A 84 -4.71 -2.86 6.15
C TYR A 84 -5.48 -3.53 7.28
N LEU A 85 -5.66 -4.86 7.22
CA LEU A 85 -6.42 -5.65 8.18
C LEU A 85 -5.67 -6.96 8.52
N PRO A 86 -4.44 -6.88 9.09
CA PRO A 86 -3.62 -8.07 9.35
C PRO A 86 -4.37 -9.12 10.20
N SER A 87 -5.24 -8.70 11.11
CA SER A 87 -6.11 -9.59 11.90
C SER A 87 -6.96 -10.56 11.05
N LYS A 88 -7.29 -10.18 9.81
CA LYS A 88 -8.12 -10.94 8.87
C LYS A 88 -7.33 -11.84 7.92
N VAL A 89 -6.01 -11.74 7.86
CA VAL A 89 -5.19 -12.48 6.89
C VAL A 89 -5.42 -13.99 6.96
N SER A 90 -5.38 -14.60 8.15
CA SER A 90 -5.59 -16.04 8.31
C SER A 90 -6.97 -16.51 7.81
N GLU A 91 -8.01 -15.69 8.03
CA GLU A 91 -9.37 -15.98 7.55
C GLU A 91 -9.40 -16.02 6.01
N ILE A 92 -8.80 -15.02 5.36
CA ILE A 92 -8.76 -14.92 3.90
C ILE A 92 -7.84 -15.96 3.27
N VAL A 93 -6.69 -16.26 3.88
CA VAL A 93 -5.79 -17.34 3.43
C VAL A 93 -6.49 -18.69 3.50
N ALA A 94 -7.30 -18.96 4.52
CA ALA A 94 -8.10 -20.19 4.58
C ALA A 94 -9.14 -20.27 3.44
N ILE A 95 -9.79 -19.16 3.10
CA ILE A 95 -10.69 -19.08 1.93
C ILE A 95 -9.91 -19.32 0.64
N TRP A 96 -8.73 -18.70 0.50
CA TRP A 96 -7.88 -18.85 -0.67
C TRP A 96 -7.36 -20.27 -0.85
N ARG A 97 -6.85 -20.90 0.22
CA ARG A 97 -6.44 -22.30 0.23
C ARG A 97 -7.58 -23.21 -0.26
N ARG A 98 -8.80 -23.01 0.27
CA ARG A 98 -9.98 -23.82 -0.13
C ARG A 98 -10.33 -23.64 -1.62
N ASP A 99 -10.28 -22.41 -2.11
CA ASP A 99 -10.60 -22.13 -3.51
C ASP A 99 -9.53 -22.67 -4.46
N LEU A 100 -8.25 -22.42 -4.14
CA LEU A 100 -7.11 -22.86 -4.93
C LEU A 100 -6.96 -24.38 -4.94
N ASN A 101 -7.36 -25.08 -3.87
CA ASN A 101 -7.33 -26.53 -3.81
C ASN A 101 -8.22 -27.21 -4.88
N LYS A 102 -9.23 -26.50 -5.40
CA LYS A 102 -10.06 -27.00 -6.51
C LYS A 102 -9.29 -27.07 -7.84
N VAL A 103 -8.25 -26.25 -7.99
CA VAL A 103 -7.49 -26.08 -9.24
C VAL A 103 -6.08 -26.66 -9.11
N ASN A 104 -5.38 -26.35 -8.01
CA ASN A 104 -4.02 -26.77 -7.74
C ASN A 104 -3.78 -26.98 -6.23
N PRO A 105 -3.89 -28.23 -5.73
CA PRO A 105 -3.65 -28.57 -4.33
C PRO A 105 -2.25 -28.20 -3.84
N LYS A 106 -1.22 -28.39 -4.67
CA LYS A 106 0.17 -28.10 -4.30
C LYS A 106 0.39 -26.59 -4.09
N ALA A 107 -0.25 -25.76 -4.91
CA ALA A 107 -0.20 -24.31 -4.73
C ALA A 107 -0.97 -23.87 -3.47
N ALA A 108 -2.09 -24.52 -3.15
CA ALA A 108 -2.83 -24.25 -1.92
C ALA A 108 -2.00 -24.55 -0.66
N GLU A 109 -1.28 -25.68 -0.63
CA GLU A 109 -0.36 -26.04 0.46
C GLU A 109 0.81 -25.07 0.60
N SER A 110 1.19 -24.37 -0.47
CA SER A 110 2.31 -23.42 -0.47
C SER A 110 1.93 -22.06 0.15
N LEU A 111 0.65 -21.78 0.39
CA LEU A 111 0.21 -20.55 1.04
C LEU A 111 0.48 -20.63 2.54
N ALA A 112 1.38 -19.81 3.07
CA ALA A 112 1.67 -19.73 4.51
C ALA A 112 0.62 -18.89 5.26
N ASP A 113 0.23 -19.34 6.46
CA ASP A 113 -0.62 -18.59 7.40
C ASP A 113 0.26 -17.99 8.51
N PRO A 114 0.14 -16.69 8.84
CA PRO A 114 0.88 -16.08 9.94
C PRO A 114 0.60 -16.70 11.32
N ARG A 115 -0.54 -17.38 11.52
CA ARG A 115 -0.83 -18.13 12.76
C ARG A 115 -0.07 -19.46 12.85
N GLU A 116 0.17 -20.09 11.71
CA GLU A 116 0.85 -21.39 11.63
C GLU A 116 2.38 -21.21 11.59
N TYR A 117 2.84 -20.18 10.86
CA TYR A 117 4.26 -19.91 10.64
C TYR A 117 4.61 -18.45 10.97
N PRO A 118 4.52 -17.99 12.23
CA PRO A 118 4.79 -16.59 12.60
C PRO A 118 6.20 -16.12 12.17
N ASN A 119 7.17 -17.03 12.16
CA ASN A 119 8.56 -16.74 11.79
C ASN A 119 8.75 -16.32 10.31
N LEU A 120 7.76 -16.54 9.44
CA LEU A 120 7.80 -16.10 8.04
C LEU A 120 7.25 -14.68 7.85
N PHE A 121 6.68 -14.09 8.92
CA PHE A 121 6.03 -12.78 8.87
C PHE A 121 6.69 -11.85 9.88
N GLU A 122 7.61 -11.03 9.39
CA GLU A 122 8.27 -9.99 10.18
C GLU A 122 7.24 -8.97 10.69
N ASP A 123 7.50 -8.44 11.89
CA ASP A 123 6.69 -7.37 12.51
C ASP A 123 5.18 -7.69 12.64
N TRP A 124 4.80 -8.97 12.68
CA TRP A 124 3.39 -9.37 12.68
C TRP A 124 2.61 -8.84 13.90
N GLU A 125 3.16 -8.97 15.11
CA GLU A 125 2.53 -8.46 16.33
C GLU A 125 2.44 -6.92 16.35
N LEU A 126 3.45 -6.26 15.80
CA LEU A 126 3.46 -4.81 15.62
C LEU A 126 2.35 -4.39 14.65
N ALA A 127 2.17 -5.10 13.53
CA ALA A 127 1.12 -4.83 12.57
C ALA A 127 -0.29 -4.95 13.16
N LEU A 128 -0.53 -5.97 14.00
CA LEU A 128 -1.79 -6.13 14.73
C LEU A 128 -2.03 -4.98 15.73
N SER A 129 -0.98 -4.54 16.42
CA SER A 129 -1.04 -3.43 17.37
C SER A 129 -1.34 -2.10 16.66
N VAL A 130 -0.71 -1.87 15.50
CA VAL A 130 -0.97 -0.70 14.64
C VAL A 130 -2.40 -0.73 14.10
N GLU A 131 -2.87 -1.88 13.61
CA GLU A 131 -4.25 -2.03 13.14
C GLU A 131 -5.25 -1.61 14.22
N SER A 132 -5.08 -2.08 15.46
CA SER A 132 -5.96 -1.73 16.57
C SER A 132 -5.99 -0.23 16.86
N LYS A 133 -4.83 0.44 16.93
CA LYS A 133 -4.79 1.89 17.17
C LYS A 133 -5.35 2.70 16.00
N VAL A 134 -5.11 2.26 14.76
CA VAL A 134 -5.63 2.93 13.56
C VAL A 134 -7.14 2.73 13.43
N ALA A 135 -7.68 1.59 13.85
CA ALA A 135 -9.11 1.31 13.82
C ALA A 135 -9.92 2.33 14.65
N GLU A 136 -9.38 2.84 15.76
CA GLU A 136 -10.04 3.84 16.62
C GLU A 136 -10.23 5.20 15.94
N THR A 137 -9.31 5.57 15.05
CA THR A 137 -9.33 6.86 14.33
C THR A 137 -9.86 6.73 12.91
N ARG A 138 -10.21 5.51 12.48
CA ARG A 138 -10.69 5.23 11.14
C ARG A 138 -12.07 5.87 10.92
N GLY A 139 -12.25 6.54 9.79
CA GLY A 139 -13.48 7.26 9.47
C GLY A 139 -13.63 8.61 10.17
N VAL A 140 -12.62 9.05 10.93
CA VAL A 140 -12.52 10.42 11.43
C VAL A 140 -11.75 11.26 10.42
N TYR A 141 -12.45 12.17 9.76
CA TYR A 141 -11.86 13.06 8.76
C TYR A 141 -11.51 14.40 9.39
N PRO A 142 -10.23 14.82 9.35
CA PRO A 142 -9.87 16.16 9.80
C PRO A 142 -10.54 17.21 8.92
N LEU A 143 -10.82 18.38 9.49
CA LEU A 143 -11.38 19.48 8.72
C LEU A 143 -10.36 19.95 7.69
N ALA A 144 -10.83 20.33 6.51
CA ALA A 144 -9.94 20.82 5.46
C ALA A 144 -9.10 22.05 5.90
N ALA A 145 -9.59 22.84 6.86
CA ALA A 145 -8.85 23.95 7.45
C ALA A 145 -7.57 23.52 8.18
N ASP A 146 -7.53 22.29 8.70
CA ASP A 146 -6.38 21.75 9.43
C ASP A 146 -5.32 21.14 8.50
N TYR A 147 -5.49 21.26 7.18
CA TYR A 147 -4.55 20.68 6.21
C TYR A 147 -3.10 21.09 6.44
N LEU A 148 -2.85 22.36 6.81
CA LEU A 148 -1.49 22.84 7.08
C LEU A 148 -0.82 22.12 8.26
N ASN A 149 -1.59 21.64 9.23
CA ASN A 149 -1.07 20.86 10.37
C ASN A 149 -0.61 19.46 9.93
N HIS A 150 -1.08 18.99 8.77
CA HIS A 150 -0.79 17.67 8.21
C HIS A 150 0.05 17.73 6.94
N ALA A 151 0.39 18.91 6.43
CA ALA A 151 1.11 19.10 5.16
C ALA A 151 2.53 18.50 5.20
N ASP A 152 3.20 18.62 6.36
CA ASP A 152 4.55 18.10 6.58
C ASP A 152 4.57 16.67 7.15
N ARG A 153 3.48 15.92 7.01
CA ARG A 153 3.41 14.55 7.54
C ARG A 153 4.56 13.72 6.97
N SER A 154 5.32 13.09 7.85
CA SER A 154 6.47 12.28 7.44
C SER A 154 6.01 11.18 6.47
N LYS A 155 6.84 10.87 5.47
CA LYS A 155 6.60 9.76 4.52
C LYS A 155 6.79 8.37 5.17
N MET A 156 6.86 8.34 6.49
CA MET A 156 7.16 7.15 7.27
C MET A 156 5.94 6.24 7.32
N THR A 157 6.18 4.94 7.25
CA THR A 157 5.12 3.93 7.33
C THR A 157 4.51 3.94 8.73
N LEU A 158 3.24 3.54 8.86
CA LEU A 158 2.58 3.43 10.17
C LEU A 158 3.33 2.48 11.12
N LEU A 159 3.93 1.41 10.60
CA LEU A 159 4.78 0.49 11.36
C LEU A 159 6.03 1.18 11.92
N GLU A 160 6.73 1.95 11.09
CA GLU A 160 7.93 2.69 11.49
C GLU A 160 7.59 3.77 12.53
N ALA A 161 6.49 4.50 12.33
CA ALA A 161 5.99 5.49 13.29
C ALA A 161 5.70 4.89 14.67
N PHE A 162 5.09 3.70 14.68
CA PHE A 162 4.79 3.01 15.93
C PHE A 162 6.05 2.47 16.62
N ARG A 163 7.02 1.97 15.85
CA ARG A 163 8.31 1.53 16.38
C ARG A 163 9.05 2.68 17.06
N ASN A 164 9.07 3.85 16.43
CA ASN A 164 9.74 5.03 17.01
C ASN A 164 9.05 5.51 18.30
N MET A 165 7.71 5.44 18.37
CA MET A 165 6.99 5.76 19.60
C MET A 165 7.29 4.78 20.74
N GLN A 166 7.43 3.47 20.44
CA GLN A 166 7.78 2.47 21.47
C GLN A 166 9.20 2.64 22.02
N ILE A 167 10.13 3.15 21.21
CA ILE A 167 11.52 3.40 21.64
C ILE A 167 11.59 4.58 22.62
N ASP A 168 10.75 5.60 22.44
CA ASP A 168 10.69 6.75 23.35
C ASP A 168 10.06 6.40 24.72
N ASP A 169 9.24 5.34 24.79
CA ASP A 169 8.63 4.84 26.03
C ASP A 169 9.54 3.86 26.81
N GLU A 170 10.58 3.30 26.19
CA GLU A 170 11.61 2.51 26.87
C GLU A 170 12.77 3.40 27.34
N GLU A 171 12.62 4.02 28.52
CA GLU A 171 13.78 4.65 29.19
C GLU A 171 14.91 3.62 29.33
N PRO A 172 16.17 3.97 28.98
CA PRO A 172 17.27 3.04 29.11
C PRO A 172 17.45 2.71 30.59
N LEU A 173 17.24 1.44 30.95
CA LEU A 173 17.60 0.90 32.25
C LEU A 173 19.12 1.00 32.41
N VAL A 174 19.60 2.15 32.92
CA VAL A 174 20.97 2.33 33.36
C VAL A 174 21.14 1.49 34.63
N ASN A 175 21.73 0.31 34.47
CA ASN A 175 22.29 -0.46 35.58
C ASN A 175 23.72 -0.86 35.23
N GLY A 176 24.69 -0.15 35.84
CA GLY A 176 26.11 -0.40 35.70
C GLY A 176 26.90 0.49 36.65
N VAL A 177 26.92 0.06 37.91
CA VAL A 177 27.55 0.66 39.11
C VAL A 177 28.92 1.30 38.84
N LEU A 178 29.08 2.54 39.30
CA LEU A 178 30.35 3.24 39.48
C LEU A 178 31.18 2.52 40.55
N ASP A 179 32.28 1.89 40.15
CA ASP A 179 33.42 1.69 41.05
C ASP A 179 34.61 2.49 40.51
N TYR A 180 35.05 3.40 41.37
CA TYR A 180 36.23 4.21 41.30
C TYR A 180 37.46 3.29 41.38
N GLU A 181 38.48 3.50 40.56
CA GLU A 181 39.85 3.51 41.06
C GLU A 181 40.76 4.26 40.08
N ALA A 182 41.39 5.29 40.62
CA ALA A 182 42.28 6.21 39.94
C ALA A 182 43.66 5.57 39.72
N GLY A 183 44.25 5.83 38.55
CA GLY A 183 45.62 5.41 38.26
C GLY A 183 46.14 5.93 36.93
N GLU A 184 46.25 7.25 36.77
CA GLU A 184 47.34 7.83 35.96
C GLU A 184 48.59 7.95 36.86
N PRO A 185 49.84 8.11 36.36
CA PRO A 185 50.23 8.58 35.02
C PRO A 185 51.44 7.84 34.39
N ASN A 186 51.65 8.00 33.08
CA ASN A 186 52.86 8.62 32.53
C ASN A 186 52.94 8.45 31.02
N GLY A 187 53.05 9.58 30.32
CA GLY A 187 53.55 9.61 28.95
C GLY A 187 55.06 9.46 28.91
N HIS A 188 55.56 8.71 27.92
CA HIS A 188 56.82 9.05 27.28
C HIS A 188 56.82 8.55 25.84
N GLY A 189 57.28 9.42 24.94
CA GLY A 189 57.30 9.16 23.50
C GLY A 189 58.64 8.59 23.00
N LEU A 190 58.61 8.35 21.69
CA LEU A 190 59.69 8.20 20.72
C LEU A 190 60.39 6.83 20.59
N ASN A 191 60.14 6.26 19.41
CA ASN A 191 61.03 5.56 18.47
C ASN A 191 61.87 4.37 18.95
N SER A 192 61.70 3.20 18.31
CA SER A 192 62.55 2.69 17.20
C SER A 192 62.38 1.16 17.02
N GLU A 193 62.05 0.77 15.79
CA GLU A 193 62.65 -0.34 15.01
C GLU A 193 62.37 -1.84 15.31
N GLU A 194 61.98 -2.50 14.20
CA GLU A 194 62.27 -3.88 13.74
C GLU A 194 61.61 -5.06 14.51
N GLN A 195 61.06 -6.12 13.89
CA GLN A 195 61.31 -6.74 12.59
C GLN A 195 60.20 -7.77 12.25
N ASN A 196 59.95 -7.92 10.95
CA ASN A 196 59.58 -9.13 10.19
C ASN A 196 58.30 -9.95 10.46
N GLY A 197 57.56 -10.13 9.35
CA GLY A 197 56.55 -11.17 9.15
C GLY A 197 55.81 -10.98 7.83
N GLU A 198 56.48 -11.25 6.71
CA GLU A 198 55.90 -11.31 5.36
C GLU A 198 54.85 -12.42 5.22
N ASP A 199 53.71 -12.11 4.59
CA ASP A 199 53.02 -12.96 3.60
C ASP A 199 52.11 -12.02 2.78
N GLY A 200 52.50 -11.63 1.56
CA GLY A 200 52.07 -12.32 0.34
C GLY A 200 50.77 -11.71 -0.23
N SER A 201 50.85 -10.57 -0.95
CA SER A 201 50.52 -10.42 -2.40
C SER A 201 49.09 -10.90 -2.80
N GLN A 202 48.19 -10.14 -3.41
CA GLN A 202 48.28 -8.99 -4.31
C GLN A 202 46.90 -8.31 -4.41
N GLU A 203 46.90 -6.98 -4.42
CA GLU A 203 45.80 -6.14 -4.92
C GLU A 203 45.81 -6.13 -6.45
N GLU A 204 44.67 -5.88 -7.10
CA GLU A 204 44.49 -4.80 -8.09
C GLU A 204 43.06 -4.80 -8.68
N PRO A 205 42.59 -3.65 -9.20
CA PRO A 205 41.20 -3.22 -9.20
C PRO A 205 40.49 -3.49 -10.53
N VAL A 206 39.15 -3.45 -10.55
CA VAL A 206 38.40 -3.39 -11.80
C VAL A 206 37.52 -2.14 -11.81
N VAL A 207 38.03 -1.18 -12.59
CA VAL A 207 37.42 -0.06 -13.31
C VAL A 207 35.89 0.01 -13.34
N VAL A 208 35.42 1.20 -12.98
CA VAL A 208 34.09 1.73 -13.29
C VAL A 208 34.04 2.14 -14.77
N ASP A 209 33.20 1.49 -15.56
CA ASP A 209 32.79 2.02 -16.86
C ASP A 209 31.31 2.40 -16.81
N ALA A 210 31.10 3.71 -16.97
CA ALA A 210 29.82 4.31 -17.31
C ALA A 210 29.60 4.24 -18.84
N ASP A 211 28.33 4.29 -19.22
CA ASP A 211 27.75 4.39 -20.57
C ASP A 211 27.61 3.11 -21.41
N SER A 212 26.38 2.58 -21.44
CA SER A 212 25.79 2.08 -22.69
C SER A 212 24.26 2.11 -22.62
N ASN A 213 23.69 3.21 -23.14
CA ASN A 213 22.33 3.28 -23.64
C ASN A 213 22.32 2.67 -25.05
N ASP A 214 21.65 1.53 -25.28
CA ASP A 214 20.68 1.40 -26.39
C ASP A 214 19.91 0.05 -26.38
N GLY A 215 18.63 0.14 -26.74
CA GLY A 215 17.95 -0.77 -27.66
C GLY A 215 17.56 -2.20 -27.24
N ALA A 216 16.28 -2.41 -26.95
CA ALA A 216 15.32 -3.11 -27.83
C ALA A 216 14.20 -3.85 -27.04
N VAL A 217 13.00 -3.26 -27.05
CA VAL A 217 11.75 -3.96 -26.70
C VAL A 217 11.22 -4.62 -27.96
N LEU A 218 11.26 -5.95 -28.01
CA LEU A 218 10.68 -6.72 -29.11
C LEU A 218 9.16 -6.81 -28.95
N VAL A 219 8.47 -6.07 -29.84
CA VAL A 219 7.03 -6.17 -30.11
C VAL A 219 6.74 -7.54 -30.73
N ASN A 220 5.85 -8.32 -30.13
CA ASN A 220 5.19 -9.41 -30.83
C ASN A 220 3.75 -8.97 -31.13
N GLY A 221 3.54 -8.53 -32.37
CA GLY A 221 2.26 -8.06 -32.87
C GLY A 221 1.35 -9.22 -33.23
N ASN A 222 0.11 -9.16 -32.76
CA ASN A 222 -1.02 -9.81 -33.41
C ASN A 222 -2.34 -9.14 -32.95
N GLU A 223 -2.65 -7.97 -33.52
CA GLU A 223 -4.02 -7.42 -33.51
C GLU A 223 -4.44 -7.12 -34.96
N PRO A 224 -5.67 -7.49 -35.37
CA PRO A 224 -6.20 -7.17 -36.69
C PRO A 224 -6.62 -5.70 -36.76
N GLU A 225 -6.29 -5.06 -37.89
CA GLU A 225 -6.59 -3.66 -38.22
C GLU A 225 -8.10 -3.43 -38.35
N GLU A 226 -8.68 -2.57 -37.51
CA GLU A 226 -10.01 -1.98 -37.73
C GLU A 226 -9.87 -0.64 -38.46
N GLU A 227 -10.25 -0.66 -39.73
CA GLU A 227 -10.27 0.44 -40.69
C GLU A 227 -11.34 1.49 -40.32
N TRP A 228 -10.91 2.71 -40.01
CA TRP A 228 -11.79 3.86 -39.78
C TRP A 228 -12.30 4.43 -41.11
N GLY A 229 -13.46 3.96 -41.57
CA GLY A 229 -14.19 4.51 -42.71
C GLY A 229 -15.02 5.74 -42.32
N THR A 230 -14.55 6.95 -42.65
CA THR A 230 -15.39 8.17 -42.62
C THR A 230 -16.22 8.26 -43.89
N ASN A 231 -17.47 7.79 -43.84
CA ASN A 231 -18.44 8.04 -44.91
C ASN A 231 -19.53 9.01 -44.44
N THR A 232 -19.31 10.29 -44.74
CA THR A 232 -20.37 11.29 -44.86
C THR A 232 -21.02 11.16 -46.24
N GLU A 233 -22.20 10.55 -46.31
CA GLU A 233 -23.08 10.72 -47.47
C GLU A 233 -24.46 11.15 -46.98
N GLY A 234 -24.82 12.37 -47.38
CA GLY A 234 -26.16 12.89 -47.24
C GLY A 234 -27.13 12.13 -48.15
N THR A 235 -28.35 11.96 -47.68
CA THR A 235 -29.48 11.59 -48.52
C THR A 235 -30.64 12.57 -48.25
N PRO A 236 -31.19 13.21 -49.30
CA PRO A 236 -32.40 14.01 -49.21
C PRO A 236 -33.63 13.15 -49.58
N SER A 237 -34.77 13.41 -48.92
CA SER A 237 -36.19 13.13 -49.28
C SER A 237 -36.95 12.84 -47.99
N ALA A 238 -38.17 13.31 -47.73
CA ALA A 238 -39.18 14.03 -48.51
C ALA A 238 -40.02 14.88 -47.54
#